data_AF-A0A3A8B4M6-F1
#
_entry.id   AF-A0A3A8B4M6-F1
#
_cell.length_a   1.000
_cell.length_b   1.000
_cell.length_c   1.000
_cell.angle_alpha   90.00
_cell.angle_beta   90.00
_cell.angle_gamma   90.00
#
_symmetry.space_group_name_H-M   'P 1'
#
loop_
_entity.id
_entity.type
_entity.pdbx_description
1 polymer ?
#
loop_
_entity_poly.entity_id
_entity_poly.type
_entity_poly.pdbx_seq_one_letter_code
_entity_poly.pdbx_strand_id
1 'polypeptide(L)' 'MIIASNALIRRSGHANGAAALIGNVAQAVARRRAYRKTVNELSQLTARELADLGLSRGNIRATAYDSVYGTRQEA' A
#
# COMPACT_ATOMS: atom_id res chain seq x y z
N MET A 1 -23.75 43.96 18.87
CA MET A 1 -23.86 43.39 17.52
C MET A 1 -22.45 43.26 16.96
N ILE A 2 -21.83 42.08 17.01
CA ILE A 2 -21.03 41.48 15.91
C ILE A 2 -21.17 39.96 16.12
N ILE A 3 -21.99 39.34 15.30
CA ILE A 3 -22.16 37.89 15.19
C ILE A 3 -21.23 37.39 14.09
N ALA A 4 -20.66 36.21 14.35
CA ALA A 4 -20.20 35.21 13.39
C ALA A 4 -18.93 35.49 12.55
N SER A 5 -17.94 34.64 12.85
CA SER A 5 -17.41 33.65 11.91
C SER A 5 -16.82 34.18 10.60
N ASN A 6 -15.49 34.36 10.60
CA ASN A 6 -14.73 34.30 9.37
C ASN A 6 -13.76 33.11 9.38
N ALA A 7 -14.31 31.89 9.54
CA ALA A 7 -13.65 30.70 9.01
C ALA A 7 -13.90 30.70 7.50
N LEU A 8 -13.21 31.62 6.81
CA LEU A 8 -13.25 31.78 5.37
C LEU A 8 -12.75 30.47 4.74
N ILE A 9 -13.71 29.62 4.37
CA ILE A 9 -13.74 28.90 3.11
C ILE A 9 -12.37 28.30 2.74
N ARG A 10 -12.02 27.15 3.31
CA ARG A 10 -11.06 26.21 2.69
C ARG A 10 -11.73 25.59 1.44
N ARG A 11 -12.02 26.41 0.42
CA ARG A 11 -12.48 25.96 -0.90
C ARG A 11 -11.36 26.18 -1.91
N SER A 12 -10.40 25.27 -1.93
CA SER A 12 -9.57 25.01 -3.10
C SER A 12 -10.07 23.75 -3.79
N GLY A 13 -11.28 23.82 -4.36
CA GLY A 13 -11.97 22.69 -4.99
C GLY A 13 -11.30 22.10 -6.25
N HIS A 14 -10.13 22.61 -6.68
CA HIS A 14 -9.47 22.19 -7.92
C HIS A 14 -8.02 21.72 -7.71
N ALA A 15 -7.27 22.33 -6.78
CA ALA A 15 -5.92 21.87 -6.43
C ALA A 15 -5.93 20.52 -5.69
N ASN A 16 -7.01 20.22 -4.97
CA ASN A 16 -7.15 18.96 -4.22
C ASN A 16 -7.28 17.74 -5.14
N GLY A 17 -7.85 17.90 -6.34
CA GLY A 17 -8.09 16.78 -7.27
C GLY A 17 -6.78 16.25 -7.89
N ALA A 18 -6.02 17.12 -8.55
CA ALA A 18 -4.76 16.73 -9.19
C ALA A 18 -3.71 16.23 -8.17
N ALA A 19 -3.60 16.92 -7.02
CA ALA A 19 -2.70 16.48 -5.95
C ALA A 19 -3.12 15.12 -5.35
N ALA A 20 -4.43 14.88 -5.16
CA ALA A 20 -4.93 13.58 -4.72
C ALA A 20 -4.67 12.47 -5.74
N LEU A 21 -4.85 12.74 -7.05
CA LEU A 21 -4.56 11.78 -8.11
C LEU A 21 -3.08 11.40 -8.15
N ILE A 22 -2.18 12.39 -8.10
CA ILE A 22 -0.72 12.15 -8.06
C ILE A 22 -0.34 11.35 -6.81
N GLY A 23 -0.91 11.70 -5.65
CA GLY A 23 -0.71 10.96 -4.40
C GLY A 23 -1.15 9.50 -4.52
N ASN A 24 -2.33 9.24 -5.09
CA ASN A 24 -2.85 7.88 -5.29
C ASN A 24 -1.98 7.06 -6.24
N VAL A 25 -1.49 7.64 -7.33
CA VAL A 25 -0.58 6.96 -8.28
C VAL A 25 0.77 6.66 -7.61
N ALA A 26 1.34 7.62 -6.88
CA ALA A 26 2.61 7.44 -6.17
C ALA A 26 2.51 6.29 -5.15
N GLN A 27 1.40 6.23 -4.39
CA GLN A 27 1.13 5.14 -3.45
C GLN A 27 0.99 3.79 -4.17
N ALA A 28 0.27 3.73 -5.30
CA ALA A 28 0.12 2.50 -6.08
C ALA A 28 1.46 1.99 -6.62
N VAL A 29 2.32 2.90 -7.12
CA VAL A 29 3.66 2.56 -7.60
C VAL A 29 4.55 2.07 -6.45
N ALA A 30 4.51 2.73 -5.29
CA ALA A 30 5.26 2.33 -4.11
C ALA A 30 4.87 0.91 -3.67
N ARG A 31 3.57 0.61 -3.56
CA ARG A 31 3.06 -0.75 -3.27
C ARG A 31 3.51 -1.76 -4.32
N ARG A 32 3.43 -1.42 -5.61
CA ARG A 32 3.87 -2.33 -6.68
C ARG A 32 5.37 -2.63 -6.61
N ARG A 33 6.19 -1.63 -6.26
CA ARG A 33 7.64 -1.81 -6.05
C ARG A 33 7.91 -2.70 -4.84
N ALA A 34 7.24 -2.44 -3.72
CA ALA A 34 7.34 -3.27 -2.51
C ALA A 34 7.00 -4.74 -2.82
N TYR A 35 5.86 -5.00 -3.48
CA TYR A 35 5.46 -6.36 -3.86
C TYR A 35 6.52 -7.09 -4.69
N ARG A 36 7.06 -6.43 -5.72
CA ARG A 36 8.11 -7.04 -6.56
C ARG A 36 9.38 -7.32 -5.77
N LYS A 37 9.76 -6.42 -4.86
CA LYS A 37 10.91 -6.59 -3.97
C LYS A 37 10.71 -7.82 -3.08
N THR A 38 9.57 -7.92 -2.41
CA THR A 38 9.24 -9.05 -1.54
C THR A 38 9.19 -10.38 -2.29
N VAL A 39 8.58 -10.42 -3.48
CA VAL A 39 8.59 -11.64 -4.31
C VAL A 39 10.02 -12.05 -4.67
N ASN A 40 10.88 -11.11 -5.04
CA ASN A 40 12.27 -11.40 -5.38
C ASN A 40 13.05 -11.92 -4.17
N GLU A 41 12.92 -11.27 -3.01
CA GLU A 41 13.56 -11.69 -1.76
C GLU A 41 13.13 -13.11 -1.36
N LEU A 42 11.82 -13.39 -1.32
CA LEU A 42 11.30 -14.73 -1.03
C LEU A 42 11.68 -15.78 -2.08
N SER A 43 11.83 -15.37 -3.35
CA SER A 43 12.26 -16.27 -4.42
C SER A 43 13.75 -16.61 -4.32
N GLN A 44 14.57 -15.75 -3.72
CA GLN A 44 15.99 -16.01 -3.50
C GLN A 44 16.25 -16.98 -2.34
N LEU A 45 15.32 -17.06 -1.37
CA LEU A 45 15.40 -18.04 -0.29
C LEU A 45 15.42 -19.46 -0.82
N THR A 46 16.09 -20.36 -0.12
CA THR A 46 16.14 -21.79 -0.38
C THR A 46 14.84 -22.48 0.04
N ALA A 47 14.65 -23.73 -0.42
CA ALA A 47 13.49 -24.53 -0.02
C ALA A 47 13.42 -24.76 1.50
N ARG A 48 14.57 -24.85 2.17
CA ARG A 48 14.64 -25.03 3.62
C ARG A 48 14.25 -23.75 4.36
N GLU A 49 14.81 -22.61 3.98
CA GLU A 49 14.44 -21.31 4.59
C GLU A 49 12.94 -21.01 4.40
N LEU A 50 12.38 -21.34 3.24
CA LEU A 50 10.94 -21.25 3.02
C LEU A 50 10.16 -22.20 3.93
N ALA A 51 10.62 -23.46 4.08
CA ALA A 51 9.98 -24.42 4.97
C ALA A 51 10.05 -24.01 6.46
N ASP A 52 11.15 -23.40 6.90
CA ASP A 52 11.32 -22.87 8.25
C ASP A 52 10.32 -21.74 8.54
N LEU A 53 9.92 -21.00 7.49
CA LEU A 53 8.86 -19.97 7.54
C LEU A 53 7.44 -20.56 7.34
N GLY A 54 7.31 -21.87 7.13
CA GLY A 54 6.02 -22.52 6.80
C GLY A 54 5.51 -22.20 5.40
N LEU A 55 6.38 -21.77 4.48
CA LEU A 55 6.04 -21.37 3.13
C LEU A 55 6.50 -22.40 2.08
N SER A 56 5.76 -22.46 0.97
CA SER A 56 6.14 -23.19 -0.23
C SER A 56 6.38 -22.21 -1.38
N ARG A 57 7.10 -22.64 -2.43
CA ARG A 57 7.36 -21.82 -3.63
C ARG A 57 6.09 -21.27 -4.29
N GLY A 58 4.99 -22.03 -4.26
CA GLY A 58 3.68 -21.61 -4.77
C GLY A 58 3.06 -20.47 -3.96
N ASN A 59 3.32 -20.44 -2.65
CA ASN A 59 2.73 -19.47 -1.72
C ASN A 59 3.46 -18.12 -1.68
N ILE A 60 4.63 -18.01 -2.31
CA ILE A 60 5.44 -16.77 -2.33
C ILE A 60 4.63 -15.57 -2.81
N ARG A 61 3.89 -15.73 -3.90
CA ARG A 61 3.11 -14.62 -4.49
C ARG A 61 1.94 -14.20 -3.60
N ALA A 62 1.23 -15.16 -3.01
CA ALA A 62 0.14 -14.88 -2.09
C ALA A 62 0.66 -14.16 -0.84
N THR A 63 1.71 -14.69 -0.21
CA THR A 63 2.33 -14.11 0.99
C THR A 63 2.89 -12.71 0.74
N ALA A 64 3.57 -12.50 -0.40
CA ALA A 64 4.08 -11.18 -0.78
C ALA A 64 2.96 -10.18 -1.09
N TYR A 65 1.83 -10.64 -1.58
CA TYR A 65 0.66 -9.80 -1.78
C TYR A 65 0.08 -9.38 -0.44
N ASP A 66 -0.11 -10.34 0.46
CA ASP A 66 -0.66 -10.15 1.80
C ASP A 66 0.18 -9.18 2.65
N SER A 67 1.51 -9.25 2.56
CA SER A 67 2.39 -8.35 3.30
C SER A 67 2.38 -6.90 2.81
N VAL A 68 2.04 -6.66 1.54
CA VAL A 68 2.08 -5.32 0.90
C VAL A 68 0.72 -4.66 0.83
N TYR A 69 -0.33 -5.45 0.58
CA TYR A 69 -1.69 -4.95 0.42
C TYR A 69 -2.57 -5.22 1.65
N GLY A 70 -2.12 -6.08 2.57
CA GLY A 70 -2.93 -6.58 3.67
C GLY A 70 -3.91 -7.65 3.20
N THR A 71 -4.12 -8.67 4.01
CA THR A 71 -5.27 -9.56 3.87
C THR A 71 -6.50 -8.90 4.47
N ARG A 72 -7.68 -9.17 3.89
CA ARG A 72 -8.98 -8.94 4.54
C ARG A 72 -9.15 -9.94 5.70
N GLN A 73 -8.27 -9.92 6.70
CA GLN A 73 -8.41 -10.70 7.93
C GLN A 73 -8.68 -9.74 9.09
N GLU A 74 -9.82 -9.06 9.00
CA GLU A 74 -10.60 -8.64 10.16
C GLU A 74 -12.04 -9.07 9.89
N ALA A 75 -12.37 -10.27 10.37
CA ALA A 75 -13.72 -10.77 10.62
C ALA A 75 -13.60 -11.83 11.72
#